data_AF-A0A9D8N9X4-F1
#
_entry.id   AF-A0A9D8N9X4-F1
#
_cell.length_a   1.000
_cell.length_b   1.000
_cell.length_c   1.000
_cell.angle_alpha   90.00
_cell.angle_beta   90.00
_cell.angle_gamma   90.00
#
_symmetry.space_group_name_H-M   'P 1'
#
loop_
_entity.id
_entity.type
_entity.pdbx_description
1 polymer ?
#
loop_
_entity_poly.entity_id
_entity_poly.type
_entity_poly.pdbx_seq_one_letter_code
_entity_poly.pdbx_strand_id
1 'polypeptide(L)' 'MYHRIAAARAEGKAHQVKSGRYELWSRDTFEGKTYLCGVFSTLEEAQAELERQEKASLSQDEMLRDTFWIHLP' A
#
# COMPACT_ATOMS: atom_id res chain seq x y z
N MET A 1 -22.06 -3.87 -10.37
CA MET A 1 -22.47 -4.76 -9.25
C MET A 1 -21.91 -4.14 -7.98
N TYR A 2 -22.71 -3.31 -7.28
CA TYR A 2 -22.25 -2.59 -6.09
C TYR A 2 -22.62 -3.38 -4.83
N HIS A 3 -21.62 -3.83 -4.08
CA HIS A 3 -21.87 -4.44 -2.77
C HIS A 3 -22.16 -3.35 -1.73
N ARG A 4 -23.39 -3.37 -1.22
CA ARG A 4 -23.81 -2.68 -0.01
C ARG A 4 -23.04 -3.25 1.18
N ILE A 5 -22.48 -2.41 2.03
CA ILE A 5 -22.21 -2.77 3.42
C ILE A 5 -22.94 -1.74 4.29
N ALA A 6 -23.86 -2.26 5.08
CA ALA A 6 -24.69 -1.52 6.00
C ALA A 6 -24.04 -1.46 7.39
N ALA A 7 -24.26 -0.31 8.03
CA ALA A 7 -24.43 -0.08 9.46
C ALA A 7 -23.28 -0.40 10.44
N ALA A 8 -22.62 0.66 10.88
CA ALA A 8 -22.30 0.84 12.30
C ALA A 8 -22.59 2.30 12.70
N ARG A 9 -23.57 2.47 13.60
CA ARG A 9 -23.86 3.72 14.31
C ARG A 9 -22.76 3.95 15.35
N ALA A 10 -22.06 5.08 15.27
CA ALA A 10 -21.52 5.79 16.42
C ALA A 10 -21.22 7.24 16.01
N GLU A 11 -21.75 8.17 16.79
CA GLU A 11 -21.65 9.61 16.59
C GLU A 11 -20.21 10.09 16.82
N GLY A 12 -19.63 10.75 15.82
CA GLY A 12 -18.31 11.35 15.91
C GLY A 12 -17.85 11.80 14.54
N LYS A 13 -18.11 13.08 14.21
CA LYS A 13 -17.61 13.84 13.04
C LYS A 13 -17.25 12.96 11.83
N ALA A 14 -18.21 12.77 10.93
CA ALA A 14 -17.99 12.21 9.60
C ALA A 14 -17.00 13.10 8.82
N HIS A 15 -15.70 12.90 9.04
CA HIS A 15 -14.74 13.11 7.97
C HIS A 15 -15.15 12.14 6.89
N GLN A 16 -15.53 12.69 5.75
CA GLN A 16 -15.79 11.96 4.53
C GLN A 16 -14.53 11.15 4.22
N VAL A 17 -14.49 9.89 4.66
CA VAL A 17 -13.41 8.96 4.34
C VAL A 17 -13.58 8.67 2.86
N LYS A 18 -12.92 9.49 2.01
CA LYS A 18 -12.64 9.07 0.64
C LYS A 18 -12.03 7.68 0.79
N SER A 19 -12.67 6.70 0.18
CA SER A 19 -12.21 5.32 0.11
C SER A 19 -10.94 5.20 -0.74
N GLY A 20 -9.94 6.04 -0.46
CA GLY A 20 -8.64 6.02 -1.09
C GLY A 20 -7.89 4.84 -0.52
N ARG A 21 -8.02 3.69 -1.16
CA ARG A 21 -7.17 2.54 -0.91
C ARG A 21 -5.76 2.92 -1.35
N TYR A 22 -4.78 2.82 -0.46
CA TYR A 22 -3.38 3.06 -0.80
C TYR A 22 -2.77 1.73 -1.21
N GLU A 23 -2.32 1.62 -2.45
CA GLU A 23 -1.72 0.38 -2.96
C GLU A 23 -0.20 0.47 -2.88
N LEU A 24 0.43 -0.49 -2.22
CA LEU A 24 1.88 -0.62 -2.22
C LEU A 24 2.29 -1.54 -3.36
N TRP A 25 3.10 -1.01 -4.26
CA TRP A 25 3.64 -1.74 -5.40
C TRP A 25 5.15 -1.94 -5.23
N SER A 26 5.65 -3.03 -5.79
CA SER A 26 7.07 -3.26 -6.00
C SER A 26 7.37 -3.50 -7.47
N ARG A 27 8.61 -3.21 -7.85
CA ARG A 27 9.21 -3.67 -9.09
C ARG A 27 10.37 -4.57 -8.73
N ASP A 28 10.26 -5.82 -9.15
CA ASP A 28 11.34 -6.79 -9.09
C ASP A 28 12.38 -6.42 -10.14
N THR A 29 13.60 -6.12 -9.69
CA THR A 29 14.69 -5.70 -10.57
C THR A 29 15.24 -6.86 -11.39
N PHE A 30 15.19 -8.08 -10.84
CA PHE A 30 15.68 -9.29 -11.51
C PHE A 30 14.72 -9.77 -12.60
N GLU A 31 13.42 -9.85 -12.29
CA GLU A 31 12.40 -10.29 -13.24
C GLU A 31 11.86 -9.16 -14.13
N GLY A 32 12.08 -7.90 -13.74
CA GLY A 32 11.59 -6.72 -14.46
C GLY A 32 10.07 -6.54 -14.39
N LYS A 33 9.38 -7.22 -13.47
CA LYS A 33 7.91 -7.20 -13.31
C LYS A 33 7.49 -6.36 -12.11
N THR A 34 6.24 -5.93 -12.12
CA THR A 34 5.63 -5.21 -11.00
C THR A 34 4.64 -6.07 -10.24
N TYR A 35 4.69 -6.02 -8.91
CA TYR A 35 3.86 -6.81 -8.02
C TYR A 35 3.12 -5.91 -7.03
N LEU A 36 1.86 -6.26 -6.75
CA LEU A 36 1.09 -5.62 -5.69
C LEU A 36 1.47 -6.26 -4.35
N CYS A 37 2.12 -5.48 -3.48
CA CYS A 37 2.58 -5.93 -2.17
C CYS A 37 1.47 -5.87 -1.12
N GLY A 38 0.53 -4.93 -1.26
CA GLY A 38 -0.55 -4.77 -0.31
C GLY A 38 -1.46 -3.60 -0.61
N VAL A 39 -2.63 -3.57 0.06
CA VAL A 39 -3.61 -2.50 -0.02
C VAL A 39 -3.96 -2.04 1.39
N PHE A 40 -3.84 -0.75 1.64
CA PHE A 40 -3.95 -0.12 2.96
C PHE A 40 -5.09 0.89 2.98
N SER A 41 -5.64 1.13 4.18
CA SER A 41 -6.76 2.06 4.36
C SER A 41 -6.28 3.50 4.56
N THR A 42 -5.03 3.67 5.01
CA THR A 42 -4.42 4.98 5.26
C THR A 42 -3.04 5.07 4.59
N LEU A 43 -2.58 6.31 4.38
CA LEU A 43 -1.25 6.57 3.83
C LEU A 43 -0.18 6.14 4.84
N GLU A 44 -0.41 6.37 6.12
CA GLU A 44 0.53 6.05 7.20
C GLU A 44 0.81 4.54 7.27
N GLU A 45 -0.22 3.71 7.10
CA GLU A 45 -0.07 2.25 7.03
C GLU A 45 0.77 1.83 5.82
N ALA A 46 0.47 2.40 4.65
CA ALA A 46 1.21 2.12 3.43
C ALA A 46 2.68 2.58 3.51
N GLN A 47 2.94 3.72 4.15
CA GLN A 47 4.29 4.25 4.38
C GLN A 47 5.08 3.37 5.35
N ALA A 48 4.47 2.94 6.46
CA ALA A 48 5.11 2.05 7.41
C ALA A 48 5.51 0.72 6.76
N GLU A 49 4.65 0.17 5.89
CA GLU A 49 4.97 -1.03 5.14
C GLU A 49 6.05 -0.78 4.07
N LEU A 50 5.99 0.34 3.34
CA LEU A 50 7.01 0.71 2.36
C LEU A 50 8.39 0.77 3.01
N GLU A 51 8.53 1.46 4.15
CA GLU A 51 9.80 1.53 4.88
C GLU A 51 10.29 0.14 5.33
N ARG A 52 9.37 -0.73 5.74
CA ARG A 52 9.70 -2.10 6.16
C ARG A 52 10.27 -2.90 5.00
N GLN A 53 9.67 -2.79 3.82
CA GLN A 53 10.12 -3.48 2.61
C GLN A 53 11.46 -2.94 2.11
N GLU A 54 11.64 -1.61 2.09
CA GLU A 54 12.92 -0.98 1.74
C GLU A 54 14.03 -1.41 2.71
N LYS A 55 13.77 -1.44 4.02
CA LYS A 55 14.76 -1.92 5.00
C LYS A 55 15.09 -3.40 4.80
N ALA A 56 14.11 -4.23 4.42
CA ALA A 56 14.36 -5.64 4.12
C ALA A 56 15.21 -5.82 2.86
N SER A 57 14.98 -5.01 1.82
CA SER A 57 15.74 -5.08 0.56
C SER A 57 17.18 -4.59 0.68
N LEU A 58 17.54 -3.85 1.74
CA LEU A 58 18.94 -3.47 2.00
C LEU A 58 19.87 -4.68 2.16
N SER A 59 19.34 -5.84 2.56
CA SER A 59 20.10 -7.09 2.63
C SER A 59 20.41 -7.71 1.26
N GLN A 60 19.74 -7.27 0.20
CA GLN A 60 19.99 -7.68 -1.17
C GLN A 60 21.14 -6.88 -1.79
N ASP A 61 21.78 -7.48 -2.81
CA ASP A 61 22.74 -6.80 -3.67
C ASP A 61 22.14 -5.55 -4.28
N GLU A 62 22.88 -4.43 -4.24
CA GLU A 62 22.39 -3.11 -4.66
C GLU A 62 21.84 -3.11 -6.09
N MET A 63 22.47 -3.86 -7.00
CA MET A 63 22.04 -3.99 -8.39
C MET A 63 20.76 -4.80 -8.60
N LEU A 64 20.33 -5.56 -7.60
CA LEU A 64 19.15 -6.42 -7.62
C LEU A 64 18.05 -5.93 -6.68
N ARG A 65 18.23 -4.78 -6.02
CA ARG A 65 17.24 -4.25 -5.08
C ARG A 65 15.94 -3.91 -5.79
N ASP A 66 14.86 -4.37 -5.21
CA ASP A 66 13.53 -4.04 -5.67
C ASP A 66 13.20 -2.58 -5.34
N THR A 67 12.40 -1.95 -6.20
CA THR A 67 11.90 -0.59 -5.98
C THR A 67 10.48 -0.65 -5.48
N PHE A 68 10.13 0.14 -4.45
CA PHE A 68 8.79 0.19 -3.86
C PHE A 68 8.16 1.57 -4.05
N TRP A 69 6.84 1.65 -4.25
CA TRP A 69 6.12 2.92 -4.28
C TRP A 69 4.65 2.75 -3.88
N ILE A 70 4.08 3.81 -3.34
CA ILE A 70 2.64 3.87 -3.01
C ILE A 70 1.90 4.50 -4.19
N HIS A 71 0.85 3.84 -4.63
CA HIS A 71 -0.07 4.32 -5.65
C HIS A 71 -1.42 4.70 -5.02
N LEU A 72 -1.94 5.84 -5.45
CA LEU A 72 -3.29 6.30 -5.17
C LEU A 72 -4.14 6.02 -6.42
N PRO A 73 -5.13 5.11 -6.35
CA PRO A 73 -6.00 4.79 -7.48
C PRO A 73 -7.01 5.90 -7.80
#